data_AF-A0A842VB20-F1
#
_entry.id   AF-A0A842VB20-F1
#
_cell.length_a   1.000
_cell.length_b   1.000
_cell.length_c   1.000
_cell.angle_alpha   90.00
_cell.angle_beta   90.00
_cell.angle_gamma   90.00
#
_symmetry.space_group_name_H-M   'P 1'
#
loop_
_entity.id
_entity.type
_entity.pdbx_description
1 polymer ?
#
loop_
_entity_poly.entity_id
_entity_poly.type
_entity_poly.pdbx_seq_one_letter_code
_entity_poly.pdbx_strand_id
1 'polypeptide(L)'
;MFKNYETKLKFCDILKEKETELASRLNMIKNKGLEEWVGVLSFDEGSHKGYTHLINVERNVDALIPDAMKKDFSAGEIFLLLCSIFLHDIGKLIKDKEHYLYSKEIIEECWAELGLPDERIALFCAIIAYFHGVDDPIEKMLTNETININDYYMASLTPYGPLRIPFLSAILRIADETEDCWKRSLQEYLYKRITQEKNIYLVKGFRRFIEDVEFCHKGKCIVLHIPKSLQLAKERNNVQDQQNINNFNVPANSTFIIAQEEIEELNRSRKKICNILKNWSPFLEEQNIILNDAFFEYKNNLLRELRLDEKGEIRIPLLNDILEPNGINQESKIKKLLNAIIDLSLGSLGYTIFSWHSLEAEVGQTLSDYDKWIIERMNYVTPELKVTFLPDDQISIQLNSGIEKNKLFSQFGFKQGGME
;
A
#
# COMPACT_ATOMS: atom_id res chain seq x y z
N MET A 1 -18.67 2.16 -9.46
CA MET A 1 -18.28 3.58 -9.57
C MET A 1 -16.79 3.65 -9.31
N PHE A 2 -15.99 3.80 -10.35
CA PHE A 2 -14.59 4.22 -10.17
C PHE A 2 -14.62 5.72 -9.87
N LYS A 3 -13.96 6.18 -8.81
CA LYS A 3 -13.89 7.61 -8.49
C LYS A 3 -13.39 8.35 -9.74
N ASN A 4 -13.91 9.55 -9.99
CA ASN A 4 -13.17 10.56 -10.75
C ASN A 4 -11.94 10.88 -9.90
N TYR A 5 -10.90 10.06 -10.04
CA TYR A 5 -9.60 10.39 -9.53
C TYR A 5 -9.21 11.66 -10.28
N GLU A 6 -9.14 12.79 -9.57
CA GLU A 6 -8.41 13.95 -10.07
C GLU A 6 -7.11 13.42 -10.66
N THR A 7 -6.78 13.88 -11.86
CA THR A 7 -5.56 13.46 -12.54
C THR A 7 -4.38 13.83 -11.66
N LYS A 8 -3.88 12.85 -10.90
CA LYS A 8 -2.73 13.03 -10.01
C LYS A 8 -1.55 13.53 -10.83
N LEU A 9 -0.90 14.58 -10.35
CA LEU A 9 0.29 15.13 -10.98
C LEU A 9 1.39 14.06 -11.00
N LYS A 10 2.07 13.82 -12.13
CA LYS A 10 3.12 12.80 -12.21
C LYS A 10 4.52 13.42 -12.17
N PHE A 11 5.46 12.72 -11.57
CA PHE A 11 6.86 13.15 -11.54
C PHE A 11 7.46 13.28 -12.95
N CYS A 12 7.13 12.38 -13.88
CA CYS A 12 7.57 12.49 -15.28
C CYS A 12 7.12 13.80 -15.95
N ASP A 13 5.90 14.25 -15.65
CA ASP A 13 5.36 15.50 -16.23
C ASP A 13 6.08 16.71 -15.65
N ILE A 14 6.30 16.72 -14.33
CA ILE A 14 7.07 17.79 -13.65
C ILE A 14 8.51 17.86 -14.16
N LEU A 15 9.18 16.71 -14.35
CA LEU A 15 10.54 16.69 -14.87
C LEU A 15 10.61 17.31 -16.27
N LYS A 16 9.65 16.97 -17.14
CA LYS A 16 9.57 17.52 -18.50
C LYS A 16 9.39 19.04 -18.50
N GLU A 17 8.60 19.57 -17.56
CA GLU A 17 8.41 21.00 -17.37
C GLU A 17 9.66 21.70 -16.82
N LYS A 18 10.34 21.09 -15.84
CA LYS A 18 11.51 21.69 -15.16
C LYS A 18 12.78 21.62 -15.97
N GLU A 19 13.05 20.47 -16.59
CA GLU A 19 14.31 20.19 -17.30
C GLU A 19 14.10 19.19 -18.44
N THR A 20 13.88 19.71 -19.65
CA THR A 20 13.55 18.89 -20.83
C THR A 20 14.70 17.97 -21.23
N GLU A 21 15.96 18.35 -21.00
CA GLU A 21 17.10 17.49 -21.33
C GLU A 21 17.12 16.22 -20.46
N LEU A 22 16.94 16.37 -19.14
CA LEU A 22 16.84 15.23 -18.22
C LEU A 22 15.62 14.35 -18.52
N ALA A 23 14.48 14.94 -18.88
CA ALA A 23 13.32 14.17 -19.30
C ALA A 23 13.58 13.36 -20.59
N SER A 24 14.27 13.95 -21.57
CA SER A 24 14.69 13.24 -22.79
C SER A 24 15.65 12.10 -22.45
N ARG A 25 16.61 12.36 -21.56
CA ARG A 25 17.57 11.36 -21.09
C ARG A 25 16.89 10.18 -20.39
N LEU A 26 15.93 10.46 -19.50
CA LEU A 26 15.14 9.43 -18.83
C LEU A 26 14.40 8.54 -19.83
N ASN A 27 13.81 9.13 -20.88
CA ASN A 27 13.16 8.36 -21.94
C ASN A 27 14.15 7.46 -22.70
N MET A 28 15.37 7.92 -22.95
CA MET A 28 16.42 7.08 -23.55
C MET A 28 16.76 5.89 -22.64
N ILE A 29 16.94 6.12 -21.33
CA ILE A 29 17.21 5.06 -20.35
C ILE A 29 16.06 4.04 -20.32
N LYS A 30 14.80 4.53 -20.28
CA LYS A 30 13.59 3.69 -20.30
C LYS A 30 13.52 2.82 -21.55
N ASN A 31 13.71 3.42 -22.74
CA ASN A 31 13.68 2.69 -24.01
C ASN A 31 14.79 1.65 -24.07
N LYS A 32 16.01 2.03 -23.67
CA LYS A 32 17.15 1.12 -23.67
C LYS A 32 16.93 -0.09 -22.76
N GLY A 33 16.44 0.12 -21.53
CA GLY A 33 16.17 -1.03 -20.67
C GLY A 33 15.02 -1.91 -21.14
N LEU A 34 13.98 -1.34 -21.77
CA LEU A 34 12.92 -2.11 -22.43
C LEU A 34 13.46 -3.01 -23.54
N GLU A 35 14.42 -2.52 -24.31
CA GLU A 35 15.07 -3.25 -25.40
C GLU A 35 16.06 -4.32 -24.89
N GLU A 36 16.82 -4.03 -23.84
CA GLU A 36 17.99 -4.83 -23.47
C GLU A 36 17.76 -5.82 -22.32
N TRP A 37 17.10 -5.40 -21.24
CA TRP A 37 17.11 -6.20 -20.00
C TRP A 37 15.76 -6.39 -19.31
N VAL A 38 14.81 -5.46 -19.44
CA VAL A 38 13.49 -5.57 -18.80
C VAL A 38 12.73 -6.79 -19.33
N GLY A 39 12.85 -7.10 -20.63
CA GLY A 39 12.27 -8.30 -21.23
C GLY A 39 12.94 -9.61 -20.77
N VAL A 40 14.18 -9.53 -20.28
CA VAL A 40 14.95 -10.67 -19.77
C VAL A 40 14.57 -10.99 -18.32
N LEU A 41 14.01 -10.02 -17.59
CA LEU A 41 13.46 -10.28 -16.25
C LEU A 41 12.31 -11.28 -16.32
N SER A 42 12.61 -12.52 -15.93
CA SER A 42 11.67 -13.62 -15.98
C SER A 42 10.53 -13.47 -14.98
N PHE A 43 9.53 -14.35 -15.11
CA PHE A 43 8.60 -14.60 -14.02
C PHE A 43 9.33 -15.07 -12.76
N ASP A 44 8.75 -14.77 -11.62
CA ASP A 44 9.23 -15.20 -10.32
C ASP A 44 8.08 -15.71 -9.47
N GLU A 45 8.07 -17.03 -9.23
CA GLU A 45 7.33 -17.66 -8.13
C GLU A 45 5.87 -17.20 -7.98
N GLY A 46 5.19 -16.93 -9.12
CA GLY A 46 3.81 -16.47 -9.17
C GLY A 46 3.59 -15.01 -9.61
N SER A 47 4.65 -14.25 -9.91
CA SER A 47 4.57 -12.82 -10.20
C SER A 47 5.51 -12.35 -11.32
N HIS A 48 5.14 -11.28 -12.03
CA HIS A 48 5.96 -10.60 -13.04
C HIS A 48 6.98 -9.63 -12.38
N LYS A 49 8.27 -9.75 -12.75
CA LYS A 49 9.36 -8.85 -12.33
C LYS A 49 9.71 -7.75 -13.35
N GLY A 50 9.18 -7.81 -14.57
CA GLY A 50 9.53 -6.89 -15.67
C GLY A 50 8.74 -5.57 -15.67
N TYR A 51 8.49 -5.01 -16.85
CA TYR A 51 7.96 -3.64 -17.04
C TYR A 51 6.74 -3.28 -16.18
N THR A 52 5.77 -4.18 -16.01
CA THR A 52 4.58 -3.95 -15.18
C THR A 52 4.93 -3.57 -13.74
N HIS A 53 5.96 -4.21 -13.17
CA HIS A 53 6.47 -3.90 -11.84
C HIS A 53 6.96 -2.45 -11.79
N LEU A 54 7.88 -2.08 -12.69
CA LEU A 54 8.50 -0.76 -12.74
C LEU A 54 7.45 0.37 -12.87
N ILE A 55 6.44 0.16 -13.71
CA ILE A 55 5.34 1.13 -13.89
C ILE A 55 4.46 1.26 -12.63
N ASN A 56 4.23 0.15 -11.93
CA ASN A 56 3.44 0.21 -10.70
C ASN A 56 4.24 0.83 -9.55
N VAL A 57 5.56 0.62 -9.48
CA VAL A 57 6.44 1.32 -8.52
C VAL A 57 6.43 2.81 -8.81
N GLU A 58 6.57 3.22 -10.08
CA GLU A 58 6.45 4.63 -10.49
C GLU A 58 5.09 5.22 -10.08
N ARG A 59 4.00 4.49 -10.31
CA ARG A 59 2.65 4.89 -9.87
C ARG A 59 2.55 5.01 -8.35
N ASN A 60 3.18 4.12 -7.60
CA ASN A 60 3.18 4.16 -6.14
C ASN A 60 3.99 5.36 -5.64
N VAL A 61 5.12 5.68 -6.25
CA VAL A 61 5.89 6.91 -5.98
C VAL A 61 5.05 8.16 -6.24
N ASP A 62 4.36 8.22 -7.39
CA ASP A 62 3.43 9.30 -7.69
C ASP A 62 2.29 9.38 -6.66
N ALA A 63 1.80 8.26 -6.13
CA ALA A 63 0.72 8.26 -5.16
C ALA A 63 1.17 8.58 -3.73
N LEU A 64 2.42 8.23 -3.37
CA LEU A 64 3.03 8.40 -2.07
C LEU A 64 3.37 9.87 -1.75
N ILE A 65 3.61 10.70 -2.75
CA ILE A 65 3.94 12.12 -2.54
C ILE A 65 2.70 12.98 -2.80
N PRO A 66 2.26 13.84 -1.86
CA PRO A 66 1.18 14.78 -2.11
C PRO A 66 1.50 15.71 -3.29
N ASP A 67 0.52 15.98 -4.16
CA ASP A 67 0.71 16.79 -5.37
C ASP A 67 1.27 18.19 -5.08
N ALA A 68 0.87 18.79 -3.95
CA ALA A 68 1.40 20.07 -3.50
C ALA A 68 2.92 20.03 -3.26
N MET A 69 3.44 18.92 -2.74
CA MET A 69 4.87 18.75 -2.43
C MET A 69 5.72 18.33 -3.61
N LYS A 70 5.15 17.67 -4.63
CA LYS A 70 5.95 17.21 -5.79
C LYS A 70 6.68 18.34 -6.50
N LYS A 71 6.12 19.56 -6.46
CA LYS A 71 6.71 20.76 -7.06
C LYS A 71 7.98 21.22 -6.34
N ASP A 72 8.17 20.84 -5.08
CA ASP A 72 9.33 21.20 -4.27
C ASP A 72 10.56 20.33 -4.56
N PHE A 73 10.40 19.23 -5.31
CA PHE A 73 11.52 18.42 -5.75
C PHE A 73 12.37 19.17 -6.78
N SER A 74 13.68 19.06 -6.65
CA SER A 74 14.61 19.56 -7.68
C SER A 74 14.53 18.69 -8.94
N ALA A 75 14.95 19.24 -10.09
CA ALA A 75 14.98 18.44 -11.32
C ALA A 75 15.90 17.21 -11.18
N GLY A 76 17.01 17.37 -10.44
CA GLY A 76 17.94 16.29 -10.14
C GLY A 76 17.33 15.18 -9.28
N GLU A 77 16.53 15.53 -8.27
CA GLU A 77 15.85 14.54 -7.42
C GLU A 77 14.82 13.72 -8.21
N ILE A 78 14.01 14.38 -9.03
CA ILE A 78 13.00 13.70 -9.85
C ILE A 78 13.69 12.77 -10.86
N PHE A 79 14.73 13.25 -11.53
CA PHE A 79 15.49 12.45 -12.49
C PHE A 79 16.13 11.22 -11.84
N LEU A 80 16.81 11.40 -10.72
CA LEU A 80 17.44 10.29 -9.99
C LEU A 80 16.41 9.28 -9.50
N LEU A 81 15.31 9.74 -8.88
CA LEU A 81 14.26 8.85 -8.40
C LEU A 81 13.68 7.99 -9.54
N LEU A 82 13.35 8.60 -10.68
CA LEU A 82 12.80 7.89 -11.83
C LEU A 82 13.82 6.93 -12.48
N CYS A 83 15.10 7.31 -12.53
CA CYS A 83 16.16 6.41 -12.99
C CYS A 83 16.32 5.22 -12.05
N SER A 84 16.36 5.45 -10.73
CA SER A 84 16.48 4.40 -9.73
C SER A 84 15.28 3.46 -9.73
N ILE A 85 14.05 3.96 -9.89
CA ILE A 85 12.87 3.10 -10.09
C ILE A 85 13.10 2.18 -11.28
N PHE A 86 13.61 2.71 -12.39
CA PHE A 86 13.81 1.90 -13.58
C PHE A 86 14.99 0.95 -13.48
N LEU A 87 16.03 1.26 -12.70
CA LEU A 87 17.27 0.46 -12.65
C LEU A 87 17.43 -0.39 -11.38
N HIS A 88 16.57 -0.24 -10.35
CA HIS A 88 16.77 -0.89 -9.04
C HIS A 88 16.82 -2.42 -9.09
N ASP A 89 16.23 -3.01 -10.13
CA ASP A 89 16.07 -4.45 -10.29
C ASP A 89 16.99 -5.06 -11.35
N ILE A 90 17.89 -4.28 -11.96
CA ILE A 90 18.77 -4.76 -13.03
C ILE A 90 19.70 -5.89 -12.57
N GLY A 91 20.06 -5.92 -11.29
CA GLY A 91 20.84 -6.99 -10.68
C GLY A 91 20.14 -8.35 -10.67
N LYS A 92 18.82 -8.40 -10.87
CA LYS A 92 18.07 -9.67 -10.98
C LYS A 92 18.42 -10.48 -12.24
N LEU A 93 19.17 -9.90 -13.19
CA LEU A 93 19.74 -10.62 -14.33
C LEU A 93 20.74 -11.70 -13.90
N ILE A 94 21.34 -11.54 -12.72
CA ILE A 94 22.36 -12.45 -12.18
C ILE A 94 21.74 -13.23 -11.02
N LYS A 95 21.53 -14.53 -11.24
CA LYS A 95 21.07 -15.47 -10.22
C LYS A 95 22.25 -15.74 -9.27
N ASP A 96 21.98 -15.95 -7.98
CA ASP A 96 22.93 -16.32 -6.92
C ASP A 96 23.47 -15.18 -6.02
N LYS A 97 23.01 -13.94 -6.20
CA LYS A 97 23.38 -12.83 -5.30
C LYS A 97 22.18 -11.95 -4.95
N GLU A 98 22.33 -11.19 -3.87
CA GLU A 98 21.38 -10.15 -3.48
C GLU A 98 21.30 -9.09 -4.58
N HIS A 99 20.17 -9.08 -5.29
CA HIS A 99 20.00 -8.28 -6.50
C HIS A 99 20.21 -6.77 -6.30
N TYR A 100 19.94 -6.21 -5.12
CA TYR A 100 20.16 -4.80 -4.84
C TYR A 100 21.65 -4.44 -4.77
N LEU A 101 22.52 -5.33 -4.27
CA LEU A 101 23.97 -5.17 -4.33
C LEU A 101 24.45 -5.18 -5.79
N TYR A 102 23.95 -6.12 -6.58
CA TYR A 102 24.32 -6.22 -7.98
C TYR A 102 23.78 -5.09 -8.84
N SER A 103 22.61 -4.56 -8.51
CA SER A 103 22.06 -3.39 -9.18
C SER A 103 22.97 -2.18 -8.95
N LYS A 104 23.48 -2.01 -7.72
CA LYS A 104 24.49 -0.98 -7.42
C LYS A 104 25.76 -1.18 -8.27
N GLU A 105 26.35 -2.38 -8.25
CA GLU A 105 27.57 -2.69 -9.02
C GLU A 105 27.38 -2.43 -10.52
N ILE A 106 26.31 -2.93 -11.13
CA ILE A 106 26.02 -2.74 -12.55
C ILE A 106 25.81 -1.25 -12.88
N ILE A 107 25.08 -0.52 -12.03
CA ILE A 107 24.87 0.92 -12.26
C ILE A 107 26.19 1.68 -12.17
N GLU A 108 27.07 1.36 -11.22
CA GLU A 108 28.37 2.01 -11.05
C GLU A 108 29.36 1.67 -12.19
N GLU A 109 29.39 0.42 -12.66
CA GLU A 109 30.34 -0.04 -13.67
C GLU A 109 29.90 0.26 -15.11
N CYS A 110 28.58 0.20 -15.39
CA CYS A 110 28.03 0.28 -16.74
C CYS A 110 27.19 1.55 -16.97
N TRP A 111 27.41 2.60 -16.18
CA TRP A 111 26.53 3.78 -16.18
C TRP A 111 26.37 4.44 -17.56
N ALA A 112 27.45 4.52 -18.33
CA ALA A 112 27.47 5.14 -19.65
C ALA A 112 26.63 4.33 -20.64
N GLU A 113 26.78 3.01 -20.59
CA GLU A 113 25.97 2.06 -21.35
C GLU A 113 24.51 2.13 -20.91
N LEU A 114 24.21 2.25 -19.63
CA LEU A 114 22.84 2.44 -19.14
C LEU A 114 22.23 3.78 -19.56
N GLY A 115 23.03 4.70 -20.11
CA GLY A 115 22.60 5.99 -20.60
C GLY A 115 22.53 7.06 -19.52
N LEU A 116 23.19 6.86 -18.37
CA LEU A 116 23.34 7.88 -17.34
C LEU A 116 24.35 8.95 -17.80
N PRO A 117 24.21 10.23 -17.41
CA PRO A 117 25.01 11.31 -17.98
C PRO A 117 26.47 11.34 -17.51
N ASP A 118 26.71 10.98 -16.25
CA ASP A 118 28.04 11.00 -15.63
C ASP A 118 28.11 10.04 -14.42
N GLU A 119 29.34 9.77 -13.99
CA GLU A 119 29.67 8.88 -12.85
C GLU A 119 29.02 9.33 -11.53
N ARG A 120 28.84 10.63 -11.32
CA ARG A 120 28.30 11.15 -10.06
C ARG A 120 26.80 10.90 -9.96
N ILE A 121 26.07 11.12 -11.05
CA ILE A 121 24.66 10.74 -11.16
C ILE A 121 24.51 9.23 -11.01
N ALA A 122 25.40 8.45 -11.62
CA ALA A 122 25.41 7.01 -11.51
C ALA A 122 25.58 6.54 -10.06
N LEU A 123 26.56 7.11 -9.34
CA LEU A 123 26.78 6.84 -7.93
C LEU A 123 25.50 7.07 -7.10
N PHE A 124 24.85 8.24 -7.25
CA PHE A 124 23.63 8.53 -6.50
C PHE A 124 22.47 7.60 -6.90
N CYS A 125 22.32 7.31 -8.20
CA CYS A 125 21.32 6.37 -8.69
C CYS A 125 21.54 4.96 -8.12
N ALA A 126 22.80 4.51 -8.06
CA ALA A 126 23.23 3.23 -7.52
C ALA A 126 22.99 3.14 -6.00
N ILE A 127 23.24 4.22 -5.25
CA ILE A 127 22.95 4.30 -3.81
C ILE A 127 21.45 4.19 -3.55
N ILE A 128 20.62 4.95 -4.29
CA ILE A 128 19.15 4.88 -4.12
C ILE A 128 18.65 3.48 -4.48
N ALA A 129 19.14 2.92 -5.60
CA ALA A 129 18.83 1.55 -6.01
C ALA A 129 19.26 0.54 -4.95
N TYR A 130 20.46 0.64 -4.38
CA TYR A 130 20.94 -0.27 -3.33
C TYR A 130 19.97 -0.34 -2.15
N PHE A 131 19.51 0.82 -1.66
CA PHE A 131 18.65 0.87 -0.48
C PHE A 131 17.23 0.32 -0.69
N HIS A 132 16.79 0.02 -1.92
CA HIS A 132 15.49 -0.62 -2.14
C HIS A 132 15.43 -2.04 -1.55
N GLY A 133 16.57 -2.72 -1.39
CA GLY A 133 16.64 -4.08 -0.85
C GLY A 133 16.99 -4.15 0.64
N VAL A 134 17.14 -3.00 1.30
CA VAL A 134 17.61 -2.91 2.68
C VAL A 134 16.45 -2.53 3.61
N ASP A 135 16.27 -3.28 4.69
CA ASP A 135 15.17 -3.04 5.64
C ASP A 135 15.44 -1.88 6.60
N ASP A 136 16.70 -1.59 6.91
CA ASP A 136 17.13 -0.52 7.80
C ASP A 136 17.94 0.56 7.06
N PRO A 137 17.78 1.85 7.39
CA PRO A 137 18.60 2.90 6.81
C PRO A 137 20.05 2.85 7.31
N ILE A 138 20.93 3.58 6.61
CA ILE A 138 22.39 3.54 6.83
C ILE A 138 22.81 3.83 8.29
N GLU A 139 22.05 4.67 9.02
CA GLU A 139 22.32 5.02 10.43
C GLU A 139 22.36 3.80 11.35
N LYS A 140 21.71 2.71 10.95
CA LYS A 140 21.68 1.44 11.67
C LYS A 140 22.65 0.41 11.11
N MET A 141 23.25 0.65 9.93
CA MET A 141 24.12 -0.28 9.21
C MET A 141 25.62 -0.03 9.42
N LEU A 142 26.01 0.53 10.57
CA LEU A 142 27.34 1.08 10.93
C LEU A 142 28.57 0.14 10.79
N THR A 143 28.50 -1.00 10.09
CA THR A 143 29.56 -2.01 10.08
C THR A 143 30.08 -2.47 8.73
N ASN A 144 29.48 -2.13 7.57
CA ASN A 144 29.94 -2.66 6.28
C ASN A 144 30.24 -1.54 5.25
N GLU A 145 31.53 -1.22 5.14
CA GLU A 145 32.30 -0.17 4.43
C GLU A 145 31.99 0.19 2.94
N THR A 146 30.75 0.13 2.43
CA THR A 146 30.50 0.32 0.97
C THR A 146 29.92 1.66 0.52
N ILE A 147 29.48 2.53 1.43
CA ILE A 147 28.87 3.83 1.08
C ILE A 147 29.50 4.95 1.90
N ASN A 148 29.99 5.98 1.21
CA ASN A 148 30.46 7.20 1.84
C ASN A 148 29.25 7.99 2.40
N ILE A 149 29.20 8.14 3.73
CA ILE A 149 28.10 8.81 4.42
C ILE A 149 27.90 10.26 3.95
N ASN A 150 28.97 10.95 3.55
CA ASN A 150 28.87 12.32 3.05
C ASN A 150 28.14 12.39 1.71
N ASP A 151 28.36 11.41 0.83
CA ASP A 151 27.66 11.33 -0.45
C ASP A 151 26.17 11.00 -0.25
N TYR A 152 25.81 10.37 0.87
CA TYR A 152 24.42 10.10 1.24
C TYR A 152 23.71 11.35 1.77
N TYR A 153 24.30 12.13 2.68
CA TYR A 153 23.61 13.27 3.32
C TYR A 153 23.81 14.63 2.63
N MET A 154 24.92 14.84 1.92
CA MET A 154 25.31 16.15 1.39
C MET A 154 25.51 16.12 -0.13
N ALA A 155 24.45 15.76 -0.86
CA ALA A 155 24.49 15.63 -2.32
C ALA A 155 23.85 16.83 -3.05
N SER A 156 24.44 17.21 -4.18
CA SER A 156 23.86 18.16 -5.13
C SER A 156 24.33 17.85 -6.54
N LEU A 157 23.49 18.18 -7.53
CA LEU A 157 23.85 18.17 -8.94
C LEU A 157 23.74 19.59 -9.45
N THR A 158 24.85 20.18 -9.86
CA THR A 158 24.79 21.48 -10.56
C THR A 158 24.59 21.19 -12.05
N PRO A 159 23.62 21.81 -12.74
CA PRO A 159 22.70 22.87 -12.29
C PRO A 159 21.34 22.38 -11.73
N TYR A 160 21.13 21.07 -11.60
CA TYR A 160 19.82 20.44 -11.33
C TYR A 160 19.28 20.52 -9.89
N GLY A 161 20.06 21.04 -8.94
CA GLY A 161 19.63 21.38 -7.58
C GLY A 161 20.15 20.44 -6.48
N PRO A 162 19.71 20.66 -5.23
CA PRO A 162 20.07 19.82 -4.08
C PRO A 162 19.42 18.43 -4.20
N LEU A 163 20.03 17.44 -3.55
CA LEU A 163 19.56 16.06 -3.52
C LEU A 163 19.38 15.56 -2.08
N ARG A 164 18.17 15.10 -1.74
CA ARG A 164 17.87 14.43 -0.47
C ARG A 164 17.92 12.91 -0.64
N ILE A 165 19.11 12.33 -0.84
CA ILE A 165 19.26 10.88 -1.11
C ILE A 165 18.54 9.98 -0.08
N PRO A 166 18.58 10.25 1.25
CA PRO A 166 17.89 9.39 2.22
C PRO A 166 16.37 9.40 2.03
N PHE A 167 15.82 10.57 1.73
CA PHE A 167 14.41 10.74 1.42
C PHE A 167 14.03 10.01 0.12
N LEU A 168 14.85 10.12 -0.95
CA LEU A 168 14.60 9.40 -2.21
C LEU A 168 14.68 7.87 -2.03
N SER A 169 15.63 7.38 -1.23
CA SER A 169 15.72 5.97 -0.85
C SER A 169 14.48 5.50 -0.08
N ALA A 170 13.99 6.28 0.89
CA ALA A 170 12.77 5.97 1.63
C ALA A 170 11.55 5.85 0.69
N ILE A 171 11.41 6.79 -0.25
CA ILE A 171 10.36 6.79 -1.26
C ILE A 171 10.40 5.51 -2.09
N LEU A 172 11.56 5.18 -2.68
CA LEU A 172 11.70 3.99 -3.51
C LEU A 172 11.44 2.72 -2.70
N ARG A 173 12.03 2.59 -1.51
CA ARG A 173 11.87 1.41 -0.65
C ARG A 173 10.40 1.14 -0.31
N ILE A 174 9.66 2.17 0.09
CA ILE A 174 8.25 2.05 0.44
C ILE A 174 7.39 1.79 -0.81
N ALA A 175 7.64 2.50 -1.91
CA ALA A 175 6.88 2.34 -3.14
C ALA A 175 7.07 0.95 -3.78
N ASP A 176 8.30 0.41 -3.72
CA ASP A 176 8.63 -0.93 -4.18
C ASP A 176 7.97 -2.00 -3.32
N GLU A 177 8.11 -1.93 -1.99
CA GLU A 177 7.52 -2.93 -1.10
C GLU A 177 5.99 -2.96 -1.18
N THR A 178 5.37 -1.79 -1.39
CA THR A 178 3.92 -1.69 -1.54
C THR A 178 3.45 -2.09 -2.95
N GLU A 179 4.36 -2.40 -3.87
CA GLU A 179 4.03 -2.90 -5.20
C GLU A 179 3.74 -4.41 -5.18
N ASP A 180 2.73 -4.80 -4.41
CA ASP A 180 2.27 -6.19 -4.28
C ASP A 180 0.98 -6.45 -5.06
N CYS A 181 0.71 -5.69 -6.13
CA CYS A 181 -0.61 -5.72 -6.77
C CYS A 181 -0.85 -6.90 -7.73
N TRP A 182 -2.13 -7.24 -7.91
CA TRP A 182 -2.63 -8.33 -8.75
C TRP A 182 -2.25 -8.21 -10.23
N LYS A 183 -1.94 -7.01 -10.72
CA LYS A 183 -1.49 -6.79 -12.09
C LYS A 183 -0.15 -7.50 -12.38
N ARG A 184 0.63 -7.80 -11.34
CA ARG A 184 1.82 -8.64 -11.46
C ARG A 184 1.52 -10.13 -11.33
N SER A 185 0.37 -10.51 -10.78
CA SER A 185 0.11 -11.92 -10.48
C SER A 185 -0.10 -12.72 -11.77
N LEU A 186 0.21 -14.01 -11.72
CA LEU A 186 -0.17 -14.92 -12.78
C LEU A 186 -1.68 -14.85 -13.00
N GLN A 187 -2.09 -14.85 -14.27
CA GLN A 187 -3.49 -14.95 -14.64
C GLN A 187 -4.14 -16.16 -13.96
N GLU A 188 -5.38 -16.00 -13.49
CA GLU A 188 -6.11 -16.99 -12.69
C GLU A 188 -6.04 -18.41 -13.27
N TYR A 189 -6.20 -18.53 -14.58
CA TYR A 189 -6.18 -19.84 -15.26
C TYR A 189 -4.79 -20.48 -15.25
N LEU A 190 -3.71 -19.70 -15.37
CA LEU A 190 -2.33 -20.19 -15.28
C LEU A 190 -1.99 -20.58 -13.84
N TYR A 191 -2.38 -19.74 -12.89
CA TYR A 191 -2.21 -20.02 -11.46
C TYR A 191 -2.85 -21.36 -11.09
N LYS A 192 -4.14 -21.53 -11.40
CA LYS A 192 -4.89 -22.78 -11.17
C LYS A 192 -4.22 -23.98 -11.81
N ARG A 193 -3.80 -23.84 -13.07
CA ARG A 193 -3.13 -24.94 -13.79
C ARG A 193 -1.83 -25.36 -13.11
N ILE A 194 -0.97 -24.40 -12.73
CA ILE A 194 0.32 -24.69 -12.10
C ILE A 194 0.13 -25.33 -10.72
N THR A 195 -0.76 -24.77 -9.90
CA THR A 195 -0.99 -25.27 -8.54
C THR A 195 -1.67 -26.64 -8.55
N GLN A 196 -2.61 -26.89 -9.47
CA GLN A 196 -3.29 -28.19 -9.60
C GLN A 196 -2.40 -29.27 -10.20
N GLU A 197 -1.66 -28.98 -11.27
CA GLU A 197 -0.84 -29.98 -11.97
C GLU A 197 0.41 -30.35 -11.18
N LYS A 198 1.00 -29.41 -10.44
CA LYS A 198 2.28 -29.62 -9.77
C LYS A 198 2.18 -29.79 -8.26
N ASN A 199 1.02 -29.52 -7.65
CA ASN A 199 0.85 -29.46 -6.20
C ASN A 199 1.90 -28.56 -5.54
N ILE A 200 2.22 -27.43 -6.19
CA ILE A 200 3.24 -26.46 -5.75
C ILE A 200 2.54 -25.24 -5.18
N TYR A 201 2.96 -24.82 -3.98
CA TYR A 201 2.66 -23.50 -3.43
C TYR A 201 3.50 -22.44 -4.13
N LEU A 202 2.86 -21.35 -4.58
CA LEU A 202 3.53 -20.22 -5.19
C LEU A 202 3.65 -19.09 -4.15
N VAL A 203 4.87 -18.85 -3.68
CA VAL A 203 5.20 -17.89 -2.61
C VAL A 203 4.61 -16.49 -2.85
N LYS A 204 4.50 -16.05 -4.10
CA LYS A 204 3.97 -14.72 -4.46
C LYS A 204 2.55 -14.75 -5.01
N GLY A 205 1.86 -15.89 -4.88
CA GLY A 205 0.47 -16.06 -5.30
C GLY A 205 -0.49 -15.06 -4.64
N PHE A 206 -0.22 -14.68 -3.38
CA PHE A 206 -1.05 -13.77 -2.60
C PHE A 206 -1.27 -12.39 -3.24
N ARG A 207 -0.33 -11.92 -4.08
CA ARG A 207 -0.41 -10.62 -4.78
C ARG A 207 -1.67 -10.46 -5.61
N ARG A 208 -2.23 -11.57 -6.10
CA ARG A 208 -3.52 -11.58 -6.83
C ARG A 208 -4.69 -11.04 -6.00
N PHE A 209 -4.50 -10.91 -4.69
CA PHE A 209 -5.50 -10.43 -3.75
C PHE A 209 -5.34 -8.95 -3.40
N ILE A 210 -4.31 -8.27 -3.89
CA ILE A 210 -4.15 -6.83 -3.68
C ILE A 210 -4.54 -6.14 -4.98
N GLU A 211 -5.76 -5.61 -5.03
CA GLU A 211 -6.31 -4.90 -6.19
C GLU A 211 -5.60 -3.57 -6.45
N ASP A 212 -5.31 -2.83 -5.38
CA ASP A 212 -4.67 -1.53 -5.46
C ASP A 212 -4.03 -1.14 -4.11
N VAL A 213 -3.25 -0.06 -4.13
CA VAL A 213 -2.66 0.54 -2.92
C VAL A 213 -2.98 2.03 -2.88
N GLU A 214 -3.43 2.50 -1.71
CA GLU A 214 -3.65 3.90 -1.41
C GLU A 214 -2.71 4.37 -0.31
N PHE A 215 -2.02 5.48 -0.57
CA PHE A 215 -1.26 6.21 0.44
C PHE A 215 -2.16 7.30 1.02
N CYS A 216 -2.67 7.06 2.22
CA CYS A 216 -3.62 7.95 2.86
C CYS A 216 -2.92 8.91 3.82
N HIS A 217 -2.57 10.12 3.35
CA HIS A 217 -1.90 11.12 4.17
C HIS A 217 -2.75 11.61 5.36
N LYS A 218 -4.06 11.81 5.15
CA LYS A 218 -5.00 12.20 6.22
C LYS A 218 -5.13 11.08 7.26
N GLY A 219 -5.20 9.84 6.79
CA GLY A 219 -5.22 8.63 7.62
C GLY A 219 -3.85 8.23 8.18
N LYS A 220 -2.77 8.90 7.76
CA LYS A 220 -1.38 8.56 8.08
C LYS A 220 -1.06 7.08 7.91
N CYS A 221 -1.58 6.45 6.85
CA CYS A 221 -1.47 5.00 6.66
C CYS A 221 -1.45 4.59 5.19
N ILE A 222 -1.05 3.35 4.94
CA ILE A 222 -1.14 2.68 3.65
C ILE A 222 -2.32 1.73 3.68
N VAL A 223 -3.15 1.76 2.64
CA VAL A 223 -4.32 0.90 2.50
C VAL A 223 -4.13 -0.03 1.31
N LEU A 224 -4.08 -1.33 1.57
CA LEU A 224 -4.00 -2.41 0.59
C LEU A 224 -5.43 -2.86 0.27
N HIS A 225 -5.94 -2.54 -0.92
CA HIS A 225 -7.30 -2.86 -1.31
C HIS A 225 -7.42 -4.31 -1.77
N ILE A 226 -8.42 -5.03 -1.27
CA ILE A 226 -8.65 -6.46 -1.56
C ILE A 226 -9.99 -6.67 -2.27
N PRO A 227 -10.05 -7.49 -3.35
CA PRO A 227 -11.28 -7.80 -4.08
C PRO A 227 -12.39 -8.34 -3.19
N LYS A 228 -13.64 -8.04 -3.57
CA LYS A 228 -14.83 -8.69 -2.99
C LYS A 228 -14.91 -10.19 -3.32
N SER A 229 -14.36 -10.64 -4.44
CA SER A 229 -14.47 -12.03 -4.90
C SER A 229 -13.83 -13.04 -3.93
N LEU A 230 -12.80 -12.62 -3.19
CA LEU A 230 -12.22 -13.40 -2.08
C LEU A 230 -13.19 -13.64 -0.93
N GLN A 231 -14.06 -12.66 -0.63
CA GLN A 231 -15.09 -12.79 0.40
C GLN A 231 -16.12 -13.86 -0.02
N LEU A 232 -16.47 -13.91 -1.30
CA LEU A 232 -17.43 -14.87 -1.85
C LEU A 232 -16.91 -16.30 -1.91
N ALA A 233 -15.59 -16.51 -2.05
CA ALA A 233 -15.00 -17.85 -1.97
C ALA A 233 -15.20 -18.49 -0.57
N LYS A 234 -15.23 -17.66 0.49
CA LYS A 234 -15.57 -18.09 1.85
C LYS A 234 -17.04 -18.48 2.01
N GLU A 235 -17.93 -17.64 1.49
CA GLU A 235 -19.38 -17.86 1.61
C GLU A 235 -19.82 -19.13 0.88
N ARG A 236 -19.17 -19.49 -0.24
CA ARG A 236 -19.45 -20.74 -0.95
C ARG A 236 -18.98 -21.99 -0.21
N ASN A 237 -17.81 -21.95 0.43
CA ASN A 237 -17.32 -23.07 1.24
C ASN A 237 -18.18 -23.33 2.48
N ASN A 238 -18.81 -22.29 3.04
CA ASN A 238 -19.66 -22.42 4.23
C ASN A 238 -21.13 -22.77 3.92
N VAL A 239 -21.61 -22.59 2.69
CA VAL A 239 -23.06 -22.68 2.42
C VAL A 239 -23.48 -23.87 1.56
N GLN A 240 -22.68 -24.46 0.64
CA GLN A 240 -23.37 -25.31 -0.36
C GLN A 240 -22.69 -26.43 -1.17
N ASP A 241 -21.50 -26.95 -0.84
CA ASP A 241 -20.89 -27.99 -1.71
C ASP A 241 -20.35 -29.26 -1.02
N GLN A 242 -20.99 -29.72 0.07
CA GLN A 242 -20.82 -31.13 0.50
C GLN A 242 -21.60 -32.14 -0.37
N GLN A 243 -22.47 -31.69 -1.29
CA GLN A 243 -23.35 -32.60 -2.05
C GLN A 243 -23.00 -32.78 -3.54
N ASN A 244 -22.14 -31.95 -4.15
CA ASN A 244 -21.85 -32.03 -5.61
C ASN A 244 -20.37 -32.11 -6.01
N ILE A 245 -19.42 -32.20 -5.07
CA ILE A 245 -17.98 -32.29 -5.39
C ILE A 245 -17.56 -33.70 -5.89
N ASN A 246 -18.45 -34.70 -5.91
CA ASN A 246 -18.12 -36.07 -6.32
C ASN A 246 -17.66 -36.25 -7.79
N ASN A 247 -17.72 -35.21 -8.64
CA ASN A 247 -17.33 -35.31 -10.05
C ASN A 247 -15.97 -34.67 -10.41
N PHE A 248 -15.30 -34.01 -9.45
CA PHE A 248 -13.91 -33.60 -9.62
C PHE A 248 -13.11 -34.16 -8.45
N ASN A 249 -12.15 -35.06 -8.74
CA ASN A 249 -11.21 -35.65 -7.77
C ASN A 249 -10.20 -34.61 -7.26
N VAL A 250 -10.66 -33.44 -6.81
CA VAL A 250 -9.84 -32.50 -6.07
C VAL A 250 -10.13 -32.74 -4.59
N PRO A 251 -9.16 -33.26 -3.80
CA PRO A 251 -9.38 -33.49 -2.39
C PRO A 251 -9.71 -32.15 -1.71
N ALA A 252 -10.86 -32.06 -1.04
CA ALA A 252 -11.34 -30.83 -0.38
C ALA A 252 -10.28 -30.19 0.55
N ASN A 253 -9.37 -31.00 1.08
CA ASN A 253 -8.28 -30.55 1.95
C ASN A 253 -7.24 -29.66 1.24
N SER A 254 -7.04 -29.76 -0.08
CA SER A 254 -5.98 -29.00 -0.76
C SER A 254 -6.33 -27.52 -0.97
N THR A 255 -7.60 -27.20 -1.20
CA THR A 255 -8.05 -25.82 -1.44
C THR A 255 -8.02 -24.99 -0.16
N PHE A 256 -8.29 -25.62 0.99
CA PHE A 256 -8.25 -24.98 2.29
C PHE A 256 -6.82 -24.56 2.69
N ILE A 257 -5.84 -25.45 2.48
CA ILE A 257 -4.43 -25.20 2.79
C ILE A 257 -3.90 -23.99 2.00
N ILE A 258 -4.20 -23.91 0.69
CA ILE A 258 -3.75 -22.80 -0.16
C ILE A 258 -4.28 -21.44 0.36
N ALA A 259 -5.54 -21.38 0.79
CA ALA A 259 -6.13 -20.14 1.28
C ALA A 259 -5.52 -19.67 2.62
N GLN A 260 -5.16 -20.62 3.50
CA GLN A 260 -4.48 -20.31 4.76
C GLN A 260 -3.06 -19.75 4.50
N GLU A 261 -2.27 -20.43 3.68
CA GLU A 261 -0.90 -20.00 3.34
C GLU A 261 -0.89 -18.63 2.65
N GLU A 262 -1.85 -18.38 1.75
CA GLU A 262 -2.01 -17.09 1.09
C GLU A 262 -2.31 -15.93 2.07
N ILE A 263 -3.05 -16.20 3.14
CA ILE A 263 -3.38 -15.20 4.17
C ILE A 263 -2.24 -14.96 5.14
N GLU A 264 -1.54 -16.02 5.52
CA GLU A 264 -0.30 -15.89 6.27
C GLU A 264 0.71 -15.04 5.51
N GLU A 265 0.79 -15.19 4.18
CA GLU A 265 1.63 -14.37 3.32
C GLU A 265 1.16 -12.92 3.24
N LEU A 266 -0.15 -12.66 3.07
CA LEU A 266 -0.69 -11.30 3.15
C LEU A 266 -0.30 -10.62 4.46
N ASN A 267 -0.51 -11.29 5.59
CA ASN A 267 -0.13 -10.77 6.90
C ASN A 267 1.37 -10.55 7.04
N ARG A 268 2.21 -11.41 6.43
CA ARG A 268 3.66 -11.24 6.40
C ARG A 268 4.06 -10.02 5.59
N SER A 269 3.49 -9.82 4.40
CA SER A 269 3.68 -8.62 3.57
C SER A 269 3.28 -7.35 4.33
N ARG A 270 2.09 -7.33 4.95
CA ARG A 270 1.64 -6.20 5.80
C ARG A 270 2.66 -5.89 6.90
N LYS A 271 3.07 -6.89 7.68
CA LYS A 271 4.06 -6.71 8.76
C LYS A 271 5.38 -6.17 8.23
N LYS A 272 5.82 -6.64 7.07
CA LYS A 272 7.04 -6.16 6.40
C LYS A 272 6.92 -4.69 6.02
N ILE A 273 5.80 -4.27 5.41
CA ILE A 273 5.50 -2.86 5.12
C ILE A 273 5.53 -2.02 6.41
N CYS A 274 4.86 -2.45 7.49
CA CYS A 274 4.87 -1.73 8.77
C CYS A 274 6.29 -1.60 9.35
N ASN A 275 7.12 -2.64 9.22
CA ASN A 275 8.51 -2.58 9.68
C ASN A 275 9.34 -1.59 8.87
N ILE A 276 9.18 -1.59 7.54
CA ILE A 276 9.85 -0.63 6.64
C ILE A 276 9.39 0.79 6.95
N LEU A 277 8.09 1.03 7.13
CA LEU A 277 7.57 2.33 7.55
C LEU A 277 8.20 2.79 8.86
N LYS A 278 8.27 1.93 9.88
CA LYS A 278 8.92 2.26 11.15
C LYS A 278 10.40 2.65 10.98
N ASN A 279 11.10 1.99 10.06
CA ASN A 279 12.53 2.21 9.84
C ASN A 279 12.84 3.44 9.00
N TRP A 280 11.99 3.75 8.01
CA TRP A 280 12.23 4.77 7.00
C TRP A 280 11.38 6.04 7.18
N SER A 281 10.37 6.01 8.05
CA SER A 281 9.50 7.17 8.36
C SER A 281 10.26 8.43 8.77
N PRO A 282 11.39 8.40 9.52
CA PRO A 282 12.06 9.65 9.90
C PRO A 282 12.38 10.56 8.70
N PHE A 283 12.85 9.99 7.58
CA PHE A 283 13.16 10.76 6.36
C PHE A 283 11.92 11.30 5.64
N LEU A 284 10.78 10.61 5.77
CA LEU A 284 9.50 11.09 5.25
C LEU A 284 8.93 12.21 6.14
N GLU A 285 9.02 12.06 7.46
CA GLU A 285 8.52 12.99 8.45
C GLU A 285 9.23 14.33 8.41
N GLU A 286 10.54 14.35 8.12
CA GLU A 286 11.30 15.59 7.84
C GLU A 286 10.67 16.43 6.72
N GLN A 287 9.93 15.79 5.82
CA GLN A 287 9.22 16.44 4.71
C GLN A 287 7.72 16.57 4.98
N ASN A 288 7.25 16.34 6.21
CA ASN A 288 5.83 16.32 6.61
C ASN A 288 5.00 15.21 5.94
N ILE A 289 5.62 14.12 5.50
CA ILE A 289 4.91 12.92 5.00
C ILE A 289 4.87 11.91 6.15
N ILE A 290 3.69 11.75 6.75
CA ILE A 290 3.51 10.89 7.92
C ILE A 290 2.71 9.65 7.51
N LEU A 291 3.34 8.48 7.58
CA LEU A 291 2.74 7.17 7.32
C LEU A 291 3.21 6.18 8.39
N ASN A 292 2.29 5.75 9.25
CA ASN A 292 2.64 5.03 10.49
C ASN A 292 2.28 3.55 10.45
N ASP A 293 1.37 3.15 9.55
CA ASP A 293 0.84 1.79 9.54
C ASP A 293 0.33 1.38 8.15
N ALA A 294 0.02 0.09 8.00
CA ALA A 294 -0.58 -0.49 6.81
C ALA A 294 -1.77 -1.39 7.16
N PHE A 295 -2.85 -1.26 6.38
CA PHE A 295 -4.12 -1.94 6.61
C PHE A 295 -4.66 -2.59 5.33
N PHE A 296 -5.49 -3.62 5.47
CA PHE A 296 -6.28 -4.15 4.36
C PHE A 296 -7.67 -3.52 4.32
N GLU A 297 -8.12 -3.08 3.15
CA GLU A 297 -9.52 -2.66 2.93
C GLU A 297 -10.19 -3.62 1.96
N TYR A 298 -11.29 -4.25 2.40
CA TYR A 298 -12.12 -5.09 1.53
C TYR A 298 -13.25 -4.23 1.00
N LYS A 299 -13.61 -4.36 -0.27
CA LYS A 299 -14.70 -3.59 -0.87
C LYS A 299 -15.96 -3.57 0.03
N ASN A 300 -16.30 -2.38 0.54
CA ASN A 300 -17.39 -2.08 1.49
C ASN A 300 -17.18 -2.57 2.94
N ASN A 301 -15.95 -2.81 3.40
CA ASN A 301 -15.63 -3.17 4.78
C ASN A 301 -14.35 -2.46 5.23
N LEU A 302 -14.43 -1.72 6.33
CA LEU A 302 -13.32 -0.90 6.82
C LEU A 302 -12.19 -1.75 7.42
N LEU A 303 -10.95 -1.46 6.98
CA LEU A 303 -9.65 -1.66 7.66
C LEU A 303 -9.60 -2.89 8.57
N ARG A 304 -9.19 -4.04 8.04
CA ARG A 304 -9.14 -5.28 8.83
C ARG A 304 -7.74 -5.90 8.84
N GLU A 305 -7.36 -6.50 9.94
CA GLU A 305 -6.29 -7.48 10.00
C GLU A 305 -6.87 -8.81 9.49
N LEU A 306 -6.08 -9.68 8.90
CA LEU A 306 -6.54 -11.03 8.58
C LEU A 306 -6.17 -11.95 9.73
N ARG A 307 -7.12 -12.69 10.29
CA ARG A 307 -6.81 -13.77 11.24
C ARG A 307 -7.45 -15.07 10.77
N LEU A 308 -6.88 -16.18 11.20
CA LEU A 308 -7.54 -17.49 11.10
C LEU A 308 -8.14 -17.77 12.47
N ASP A 309 -9.35 -18.33 12.52
CA ASP A 309 -9.91 -18.85 13.76
C ASP A 309 -9.35 -20.24 14.09
N GLU A 310 -9.79 -20.82 15.21
CA GLU A 310 -9.34 -22.14 15.68
C GLU A 310 -9.66 -23.28 14.71
N LYS A 311 -10.55 -23.06 13.75
CA LYS A 311 -10.91 -24.02 12.69
C LYS A 311 -10.14 -23.77 11.39
N GLY A 312 -9.22 -22.80 11.38
CA GLY A 312 -8.52 -22.31 10.20
C GLY A 312 -9.44 -21.53 9.24
N GLU A 313 -10.66 -21.19 9.64
CA GLU A 313 -11.51 -20.32 8.85
C GLU A 313 -11.00 -18.90 8.96
N ILE A 314 -11.03 -18.17 7.85
CA ILE A 314 -10.52 -16.82 7.80
C ILE A 314 -11.49 -15.89 8.52
N ARG A 315 -11.24 -15.68 9.80
CA ARG A 315 -11.88 -14.64 10.59
C ARG A 315 -11.32 -13.31 10.15
N ILE A 316 -12.18 -12.46 9.60
CA ILE A 316 -11.79 -11.08 9.38
C ILE A 316 -12.08 -10.34 10.69
N PRO A 317 -11.11 -10.16 11.61
CA PRO A 317 -11.32 -9.43 12.84
C PRO A 317 -11.99 -8.11 12.54
N LEU A 318 -12.82 -7.72 13.48
CA LEU A 318 -13.51 -6.45 13.41
C LEU A 318 -12.45 -5.36 13.57
N LEU A 319 -12.73 -4.19 13.03
CA LEU A 319 -11.90 -3.01 13.19
C LEU A 319 -11.52 -2.74 14.68
N ASN A 320 -12.35 -3.21 15.60
CA ASN A 320 -12.14 -3.16 17.05
C ASN A 320 -10.93 -3.95 17.56
N ASP A 321 -10.59 -5.06 16.92
CA ASP A 321 -9.55 -5.98 17.40
C ASP A 321 -8.13 -5.49 17.04
N ILE A 322 -8.02 -4.44 16.22
CA ILE A 322 -6.76 -3.93 15.64
C ILE A 322 -6.27 -2.69 16.39
N LEU A 323 -7.18 -1.86 16.87
CA LEU A 323 -6.83 -0.59 17.51
C LEU A 323 -6.52 -0.72 19.01
N GLU A 324 -6.76 -1.89 19.61
CA GLU A 324 -6.50 -2.13 21.02
C GLU A 324 -5.87 -3.52 21.23
N PRO A 325 -4.54 -3.66 21.07
CA PRO A 325 -3.87 -4.95 21.25
C PRO A 325 -3.90 -5.47 22.70
N ASN A 326 -4.30 -4.63 23.68
CA ASN A 326 -4.24 -4.94 25.11
C ASN A 326 -5.65 -4.94 25.76
N GLY A 327 -6.45 -5.96 25.44
CA GLY A 327 -7.37 -6.64 26.36
C GLY A 327 -8.45 -5.85 27.12
N ILE A 328 -9.71 -6.26 26.87
CA ILE A 328 -10.84 -6.38 27.83
C ILE A 328 -11.37 -5.03 28.38
N ASN A 329 -12.56 -4.65 27.90
CA ASN A 329 -13.49 -3.58 28.38
C ASN A 329 -13.35 -2.15 27.83
N GLN A 330 -12.48 -1.86 26.87
CA GLN A 330 -12.57 -0.58 26.16
C GLN A 330 -13.47 -0.73 24.92
N GLU A 331 -14.51 0.10 24.88
CA GLU A 331 -15.28 0.28 23.66
C GLU A 331 -14.33 0.85 22.61
N SER A 332 -14.03 0.05 21.59
CA SER A 332 -13.11 0.44 20.52
C SER A 332 -13.39 1.86 20.02
N LYS A 333 -12.35 2.57 19.63
CA LYS A 333 -12.46 3.92 19.07
C LYS A 333 -13.52 4.03 17.97
N ILE A 334 -13.64 3.07 17.06
CA ILE A 334 -14.69 3.10 16.03
C ILE A 334 -16.08 2.90 16.58
N LYS A 335 -16.29 1.95 17.51
CA LYS A 335 -17.60 1.77 18.13
C LYS A 335 -18.05 3.06 18.83
N LYS A 336 -17.14 3.79 19.50
CA LYS A 336 -17.43 5.13 20.05
C LYS A 336 -17.81 6.14 18.98
N LEU A 337 -17.01 6.25 17.91
CA LEU A 337 -17.31 7.15 16.79
C LEU A 337 -18.68 6.83 16.15
N LEU A 338 -18.97 5.54 15.94
CA LEU A 338 -20.21 5.08 15.33
C LEU A 338 -21.42 5.33 16.23
N ASN A 339 -21.31 5.03 17.53
CA ASN A 339 -22.33 5.38 18.52
C ASN A 339 -22.62 6.88 18.46
N ALA A 340 -21.58 7.71 18.54
CA ALA A 340 -21.73 9.15 18.54
C ALA A 340 -22.41 9.68 17.26
N ILE A 341 -22.05 9.14 16.09
CA ILE A 341 -22.70 9.45 14.82
C ILE A 341 -24.19 9.08 14.86
N ILE A 342 -24.51 7.87 15.33
CA ILE A 342 -25.88 7.37 15.41
C ILE A 342 -26.68 8.20 16.41
N ASP A 343 -26.13 8.46 17.58
CA ASP A 343 -26.83 9.16 18.66
C ASP A 343 -27.07 10.62 18.28
N LEU A 344 -26.13 11.31 17.62
CA LEU A 344 -26.38 12.62 17.00
C LEU A 344 -27.48 12.56 15.94
N SER A 345 -27.43 11.58 15.04
CA SER A 345 -28.40 11.48 13.94
C SER A 345 -29.83 11.14 14.41
N LEU A 346 -29.99 10.29 15.42
CA LEU A 346 -31.28 9.87 15.96
C LEU A 346 -31.82 10.83 17.02
N GLY A 347 -30.94 11.44 17.82
CA GLY A 347 -31.31 12.38 18.88
C GLY A 347 -31.65 13.77 18.35
N SER A 348 -31.21 14.10 17.14
CA SER A 348 -31.53 15.38 16.53
C SER A 348 -32.93 15.37 15.90
N LEU A 349 -33.74 16.38 16.22
CA LEU A 349 -35.12 16.56 15.74
C LEU A 349 -35.19 16.90 14.23
N GLY A 350 -34.57 16.08 13.37
CA GLY A 350 -34.47 16.30 11.93
C GLY A 350 -33.26 17.14 11.49
N TYR A 351 -32.33 17.46 12.39
CA TYR A 351 -31.07 18.09 11.97
C TYR A 351 -30.17 17.05 11.31
N THR A 352 -29.47 17.47 10.26
CA THR A 352 -28.53 16.59 9.55
C THR A 352 -27.16 17.23 9.43
N ILE A 353 -26.95 18.40 10.04
CA ILE A 353 -25.70 19.16 10.01
C ILE A 353 -25.28 19.45 11.45
N PHE A 354 -24.04 19.11 11.77
CA PHE A 354 -23.45 19.22 13.08
C PHE A 354 -22.06 19.87 12.96
N SER A 355 -21.57 20.48 14.04
CA SER A 355 -20.16 20.87 14.10
C SER A 355 -19.29 19.67 14.48
N TRP A 356 -18.00 19.70 14.14
CA TRP A 356 -17.06 18.68 14.67
C TRP A 356 -17.02 18.69 16.20
N HIS A 357 -17.13 19.86 16.83
CA HIS A 357 -17.25 19.98 18.29
C HIS A 357 -18.45 19.21 18.87
N SER A 358 -19.57 19.18 18.16
CA SER A 358 -20.75 18.40 18.59
C SER A 358 -20.45 16.90 18.60
N LEU A 359 -19.73 16.41 17.58
CA LEU A 359 -19.31 15.01 17.52
C LEU A 359 -18.22 14.70 18.55
N GLU A 360 -17.26 15.59 18.78
CA GLU A 360 -16.25 15.46 19.84
C GLU A 360 -16.88 15.38 21.23
N ALA A 361 -17.91 16.18 21.50
CA ALA A 361 -18.65 16.15 22.75
C ALA A 361 -19.36 14.80 22.95
N GLU A 362 -19.97 14.27 21.89
CA GLU A 362 -20.66 12.97 21.93
C GLU A 362 -19.68 11.78 22.08
N VAL A 363 -18.51 11.86 21.43
CA VAL A 363 -17.44 10.85 21.58
C VAL A 363 -16.75 10.97 22.96
N GLY A 364 -16.77 12.15 23.56
CA GLY A 364 -16.14 12.47 24.84
C GLY A 364 -14.64 12.80 24.74
N GLN A 365 -14.14 13.12 23.54
CA GLN A 365 -12.73 13.50 23.32
C GLN A 365 -12.56 14.28 22.00
N THR A 366 -11.48 15.05 21.89
CA THR A 366 -11.07 15.69 20.63
C THR A 366 -10.78 14.66 19.55
N LEU A 367 -11.24 14.93 18.32
CA LEU A 367 -11.06 14.05 17.18
C LEU A 367 -9.83 14.46 16.37
N SER A 368 -8.92 13.51 16.17
CA SER A 368 -7.76 13.69 15.30
C SER A 368 -8.15 13.66 13.81
N ASP A 369 -7.27 14.10 12.92
CA ASP A 369 -7.48 13.97 11.46
C ASP A 369 -7.70 12.51 11.03
N TYR A 370 -7.06 11.58 11.74
CA TYR A 370 -7.27 10.14 11.57
C TYR A 370 -8.72 9.74 11.88
N ASP A 371 -9.29 10.26 12.96
CA ASP A 371 -10.69 9.99 13.33
C ASP A 371 -11.65 10.56 12.29
N LYS A 372 -11.41 11.80 11.88
CA LYS A 372 -12.18 12.43 10.80
C LYS A 372 -12.09 11.61 9.51
N TRP A 373 -10.93 11.05 9.17
CA TRP A 373 -10.78 10.15 8.02
C TRP A 373 -11.52 8.83 8.19
N ILE A 374 -11.50 8.19 9.36
CA ILE A 374 -12.29 6.98 9.62
C ILE A 374 -13.78 7.26 9.39
N ILE A 375 -14.28 8.39 9.88
CA ILE A 375 -15.68 8.78 9.73
C ILE A 375 -16.05 8.99 8.26
N GLU A 376 -15.18 9.66 7.49
CA GLU A 376 -15.32 9.78 6.04
C GLU A 376 -15.42 8.40 5.38
N ARG A 377 -14.62 7.47 5.87
CA ARG A 377 -14.54 6.11 5.34
C ARG A 377 -15.76 5.25 5.70
N MET A 378 -16.44 5.50 6.81
CA MET A 378 -17.67 4.80 7.20
C MET A 378 -18.77 4.92 6.13
N ASN A 379 -18.85 6.05 5.42
CA ASN A 379 -19.80 6.28 4.33
C ASN A 379 -19.67 5.24 3.19
N TYR A 380 -18.49 4.65 3.00
CA TYR A 380 -18.27 3.61 1.97
C TYR A 380 -18.71 2.21 2.42
N VAL A 381 -18.77 1.97 3.73
CA VAL A 381 -19.07 0.66 4.31
C VAL A 381 -20.57 0.47 4.42
N THR A 382 -21.25 1.54 4.83
CA THR A 382 -22.68 1.55 5.12
C THR A 382 -23.36 2.54 4.18
N PRO A 383 -23.88 2.09 3.01
CA PRO A 383 -24.57 2.93 2.05
C PRO A 383 -25.70 3.77 2.65
N GLU A 384 -26.19 3.33 3.81
CA GLU A 384 -27.28 3.96 4.50
C GLU A 384 -26.90 5.02 5.54
N LEU A 385 -25.60 5.16 5.81
CA LEU A 385 -25.02 6.29 6.53
C LEU A 385 -24.27 7.14 5.52
N LYS A 386 -24.81 8.32 5.23
CA LYS A 386 -24.14 9.31 4.40
C LYS A 386 -23.52 10.38 5.29
N VAL A 387 -22.19 10.42 5.28
CA VAL A 387 -21.41 11.48 5.93
C VAL A 387 -20.82 12.40 4.87
N THR A 388 -21.14 13.69 4.95
CA THR A 388 -20.64 14.73 4.03
C THR A 388 -19.88 15.78 4.82
N PHE A 389 -18.66 16.10 4.40
CA PHE A 389 -17.83 17.11 5.03
C PHE A 389 -18.21 18.46 4.43
N LEU A 390 -18.57 19.41 5.29
CA LEU A 390 -19.01 20.74 4.88
C LEU A 390 -17.92 21.77 5.23
N PRO A 391 -17.94 22.98 4.62
CA PRO A 391 -17.13 24.10 5.05
C PRO A 391 -17.33 24.43 6.54
N ASP A 392 -16.47 25.30 7.07
CA ASP A 392 -16.61 25.87 8.42
C ASP A 392 -16.62 24.85 9.56
N ASP A 393 -15.86 23.76 9.41
CA ASP A 393 -15.72 22.70 10.41
C ASP A 393 -17.08 22.06 10.77
N GLN A 394 -17.91 21.83 9.74
CA GLN A 394 -19.19 21.15 9.84
C GLN A 394 -19.18 19.77 9.17
N ILE A 395 -20.07 18.91 9.65
CA ILE A 395 -20.32 17.57 9.14
C ILE A 395 -21.81 17.38 8.97
N SER A 396 -22.22 16.90 7.80
CA SER A 396 -23.58 16.42 7.58
C SER A 396 -23.66 14.92 7.74
N ILE A 397 -24.53 14.46 8.62
CA ILE A 397 -24.79 13.04 8.90
C ILE A 397 -26.24 12.76 8.54
N GLN A 398 -26.45 11.86 7.58
CA GLN A 398 -27.77 11.41 7.17
C GLN A 398 -27.85 9.89 7.31
N LEU A 399 -28.80 9.41 8.11
CA LEU A 399 -29.20 8.01 8.12
C LEU A 399 -30.47 7.84 7.28
N ASN A 400 -30.50 6.83 6.41
CA ASN A 400 -31.75 6.49 5.71
C ASN A 400 -32.83 6.10 6.73
N SER A 401 -33.98 6.78 6.64
CA SER A 401 -35.13 6.55 7.52
C SER A 401 -35.57 5.09 7.48
N GLY A 402 -35.62 4.43 8.64
CA GLY A 402 -36.10 3.04 8.78
C GLY A 402 -35.02 2.00 9.06
N ILE A 403 -33.78 2.41 9.33
CA ILE A 403 -32.71 1.47 9.69
C ILE A 403 -32.61 1.34 11.20
N GLU A 404 -32.73 0.11 11.66
CA GLU A 404 -32.46 -0.24 13.04
C GLU A 404 -30.98 -0.05 13.36
N LYS A 405 -30.67 0.59 14.48
CA LYS A 405 -29.30 0.74 15.04
C LYS A 405 -28.54 -0.59 14.91
N ASN A 406 -29.17 -1.69 15.30
CA ASN A 406 -28.61 -3.05 15.24
C ASN A 406 -28.15 -3.50 13.85
N LYS A 407 -28.87 -3.13 12.78
CA LYS A 407 -28.48 -3.44 11.40
C LYS A 407 -27.22 -2.67 11.00
N LEU A 408 -27.07 -1.44 11.46
CA LEU A 408 -25.86 -0.65 11.22
C LEU A 408 -24.66 -1.25 11.98
N PHE A 409 -24.86 -1.62 13.26
CA PHE A 409 -23.82 -2.26 14.08
C PHE A 409 -23.32 -3.58 13.47
N SER A 410 -24.22 -4.40 12.92
CA SER A 410 -23.84 -5.67 12.29
C SER A 410 -23.07 -5.50 10.99
N GLN A 411 -23.24 -4.39 10.25
CA GLN A 411 -22.42 -4.08 9.06
C GLN A 411 -20.95 -3.79 9.42
N PHE A 412 -20.69 -3.21 10.59
CA PHE A 412 -19.34 -3.09 11.17
C PHE A 412 -18.91 -4.36 11.94
N GLY A 413 -19.76 -5.39 11.91
CA GLY A 413 -19.57 -6.69 12.52
C GLY A 413 -19.66 -6.71 14.04
N PHE A 414 -20.17 -5.66 14.68
CA PHE A 414 -20.47 -5.69 16.11
C PHE A 414 -21.55 -6.73 16.39
N LYS A 415 -21.21 -7.71 17.23
CA LYS A 415 -22.20 -8.63 17.77
C LYS A 415 -23.20 -7.81 18.59
N GLN A 416 -24.49 -8.14 18.49
CA GLN A 416 -25.46 -7.69 19.48
C GLN A 416 -24.94 -8.14 20.85
N GLY A 417 -24.43 -7.21 21.64
CA GLY A 417 -24.53 -7.38 23.08
C GLY A 417 -26.01 -7.50 23.34
N GLY A 418 -26.47 -8.61 23.93
CA GLY A 418 -27.80 -8.64 24.49
C GLY A 418 -27.91 -7.41 25.37
N MET A 419 -28.79 -6.48 24.99
CA MET A 419 -29.24 -5.47 25.94
C MET A 419 -30.05 -6.25 26.97
N GLU A 420 -29.38 -6.69 28.03
CA GLU A 420 -30.01 -6.84 29.34
C GLU A 420 -29.99 -5.49 30.06
#